data_AF-A0A844KRB6-F1
#
_entry.id   AF-A0A844KRB6-F1
#
_cell.length_a   1.000
_cell.length_b   1.000
_cell.length_c   1.000
_cell.angle_alpha   90.00
_cell.angle_beta   90.00
_cell.angle_gamma   90.00
#
_symmetry.space_group_name_H-M   'P 1'
#
loop_
_entity.id
_entity.type
_entity.pdbx_description
1 polymer ?
#
loop_
_entity_poly.entity_id
_entity_poly.type
_entity_poly.pdbx_seq_one_letter_code
_entity_poly.pdbx_strand_id
1 'polypeptide(L)'
;MPIEMKYLNIVQALETYHARFKYNDLKKYKKHVLQLFRCKTIDEIDEKQRNAYFDVTQSDENITYIILKSRLVDLMNDDFRTPITPVYTNGKIIELYDFIEKVVDTRHYYTHYGKAKEEKAFKGIDMEYAIMVLMHIFEYHLLIELGLRNTGAVGKLYDRHRKLNYWYTQRCCKDDE
;
A
#
# COMPACT_ATOMS: atom_id res chain seq x y z
N MET A 1 -4.23 13.54 -17.94
CA MET A 1 -4.52 13.51 -16.49
C MET A 1 -3.23 13.82 -15.74
N PRO A 2 -3.21 14.87 -14.89
CA PRO A 2 -2.09 15.18 -13.99
C PRO A 2 -1.64 13.96 -13.19
N ILE A 3 -0.36 13.89 -12.85
CA ILE A 3 0.22 12.72 -12.18
C ILE A 3 -0.38 12.52 -10.77
N GLU A 4 -0.66 13.63 -10.09
CA GLU A 4 -1.32 13.68 -8.78
C GLU A 4 -2.74 13.11 -8.87
N MET A 5 -3.48 13.39 -9.95
CA MET A 5 -4.80 12.82 -10.16
C MET A 5 -4.72 11.31 -10.44
N LYS A 6 -3.72 10.84 -11.20
CA LYS A 6 -3.49 9.39 -11.39
C LYS A 6 -3.21 8.70 -10.06
N TYR A 7 -2.38 9.33 -9.22
CA TYR A 7 -2.06 8.88 -7.88
C TYR A 7 -3.31 8.79 -6.99
N LEU A 8 -4.08 9.86 -6.89
CA LEU A 8 -5.31 9.89 -6.09
C LEU A 8 -6.31 8.82 -6.58
N ASN A 9 -6.44 8.65 -7.89
CA ASN A 9 -7.33 7.64 -8.46
C ASN A 9 -6.93 6.21 -8.10
N ILE A 10 -5.64 5.85 -8.17
CA ILE A 10 -5.22 4.48 -7.82
C ILE A 10 -5.34 4.21 -6.32
N VAL A 11 -5.04 5.20 -5.46
CA VAL A 11 -5.24 5.08 -4.02
C VAL A 11 -6.73 4.91 -3.70
N GLN A 12 -7.61 5.70 -4.33
CA GLN A 12 -9.05 5.57 -4.17
C GLN A 12 -9.57 4.21 -4.68
N ALA A 13 -9.00 3.69 -5.78
CA ALA A 13 -9.35 2.38 -6.31
C ALA A 13 -8.99 1.25 -5.34
N LEU A 14 -7.81 1.29 -4.73
CA LEU A 14 -7.40 0.33 -3.69
C LEU A 14 -8.29 0.40 -2.45
N GLU A 15 -8.61 1.60 -1.96
CA GLU A 15 -9.52 1.79 -0.83
C GLU A 15 -10.91 1.21 -1.14
N THR A 16 -11.44 1.52 -2.33
CA THR A 16 -12.74 1.03 -2.80
C THR A 16 -12.73 -0.48 -2.97
N TYR A 17 -11.65 -1.04 -3.50
CA TYR A 17 -11.49 -2.48 -3.66
C TYR A 17 -11.54 -3.20 -2.30
N HIS A 18 -10.73 -2.76 -1.34
CA HIS A 18 -10.76 -3.36 -0.01
C HIS A 18 -12.15 -3.24 0.62
N ALA A 19 -12.82 -2.09 0.50
CA ALA A 19 -14.15 -1.91 1.04
C ALA A 19 -15.19 -2.85 0.39
N ARG A 20 -15.12 -3.07 -0.92
CA ARG A 20 -16.13 -3.87 -1.65
C ARG A 20 -15.87 -5.37 -1.63
N PHE A 21 -14.61 -5.79 -1.70
CA PHE A 21 -14.23 -7.18 -1.92
C PHE A 21 -13.58 -7.84 -0.70
N LYS A 22 -13.08 -7.06 0.27
CA LYS A 22 -12.46 -7.59 1.51
C LYS A 22 -13.32 -7.28 2.73
N TYR A 23 -13.13 -6.10 3.33
CA TYR A 23 -13.82 -5.70 4.55
C TYR A 23 -14.23 -4.22 4.48
N ASN A 24 -15.48 -3.95 4.85
CA ASN A 24 -15.96 -2.59 5.14
C ASN A 24 -16.44 -2.40 6.58
N ASP A 25 -16.66 -3.50 7.29
CA ASP A 25 -17.05 -3.49 8.70
C ASP A 25 -15.80 -3.65 9.58
N LEU A 26 -15.58 -2.70 10.49
CA LEU A 26 -14.40 -2.68 11.34
C LEU A 26 -14.30 -3.89 12.27
N LYS A 27 -15.43 -4.44 12.76
CA LYS A 27 -15.43 -5.63 13.62
C LYS A 27 -15.00 -6.86 12.85
N LYS A 28 -15.48 -7.03 11.61
CA LYS A 28 -15.06 -8.11 10.70
C LYS A 28 -13.57 -8.00 10.36
N TYR A 29 -13.09 -6.80 10.07
CA TYR A 29 -11.66 -6.55 9.83
C TYR A 29 -10.81 -6.90 11.05
N LYS A 30 -11.16 -6.43 12.24
CA LYS A 30 -10.46 -6.79 13.49
C LYS A 30 -10.38 -8.31 13.68
N LYS A 31 -11.48 -9.02 13.45
CA LYS A 31 -11.52 -10.49 13.53
C LYS A 31 -10.59 -11.16 12.52
N HIS A 32 -10.55 -10.67 11.28
CA HIS A 32 -9.62 -11.16 10.25
C HIS A 32 -8.16 -10.98 10.67
N VAL A 33 -7.78 -9.78 11.12
CA VAL A 33 -6.39 -9.52 11.55
C VAL A 33 -5.99 -10.43 12.73
N LEU A 34 -6.88 -10.66 13.69
CA LEU A 34 -6.63 -11.62 14.78
C LEU A 34 -6.41 -13.05 14.26
N GLN A 35 -7.18 -13.48 13.25
CA GLN A 35 -7.01 -14.78 12.62
C GLN A 35 -5.68 -14.88 11.87
N LEU A 36 -5.28 -13.82 11.15
CA LEU A 36 -4.01 -13.74 10.44
C LEU A 36 -2.81 -13.97 11.38
N PHE A 37 -2.83 -13.32 12.55
CA PHE A 37 -1.77 -13.46 13.55
C PHE A 37 -1.96 -14.61 14.54
N ARG A 38 -3.08 -15.34 14.45
CA ARG A 38 -3.46 -16.42 15.38
C ARG A 38 -3.51 -15.98 16.84
N CYS A 39 -3.97 -14.75 17.07
CA CYS A 39 -4.14 -14.12 18.38
C CYS A 39 -5.62 -14.10 18.79
N LYS A 40 -5.89 -14.00 20.09
CA LYS A 40 -7.24 -13.81 20.66
C LYS A 40 -7.59 -12.34 20.82
N THR A 41 -6.60 -11.50 21.13
CA THR A 41 -6.77 -10.06 21.33
C THR A 41 -5.76 -9.26 20.52
N ILE A 42 -6.03 -7.97 20.28
CA ILE A 42 -5.16 -7.10 19.49
C ILE A 42 -3.83 -6.87 20.23
N ASP A 43 -3.86 -6.86 21.57
CA ASP A 43 -2.67 -6.62 22.40
C ASP A 43 -1.65 -7.76 22.35
N GLU A 44 -2.07 -8.96 21.94
CA GLU A 44 -1.18 -10.11 21.72
C GLU A 44 -0.39 -10.03 20.41
N ILE A 45 -0.76 -9.12 19.49
CA ILE A 45 -0.03 -8.90 18.24
C ILE A 45 1.24 -8.10 18.56
N ASP A 46 2.37 -8.53 17.99
CA ASP A 46 3.65 -7.80 18.05
C ASP A 46 3.45 -6.31 17.74
N GLU A 47 4.08 -5.44 18.53
CA GLU A 47 3.83 -3.99 18.48
C GLU A 47 4.02 -3.41 17.07
N LYS A 48 5.06 -3.84 16.34
CA LYS A 48 5.32 -3.37 14.98
C LYS A 48 4.18 -3.75 14.04
N GLN A 49 3.66 -4.98 14.15
CA GLN A 49 2.54 -5.45 13.34
C GLN A 49 1.23 -4.77 13.75
N ARG A 50 0.97 -4.66 15.05
CA ARG A 50 -0.22 -3.99 15.58
C ARG A 50 -0.29 -2.56 15.08
N ASN A 51 0.79 -1.79 15.19
CA ASN A 51 0.84 -0.39 14.76
C ASN A 51 0.72 -0.22 13.23
N ALA A 52 1.09 -1.25 12.44
CA ALA A 52 0.86 -1.24 10.99
C ALA A 52 -0.63 -1.45 10.66
N TYR A 53 -1.27 -2.48 11.24
CA TYR A 53 -2.68 -2.82 10.95
C TYR A 53 -3.68 -1.91 11.65
N PHE A 54 -3.31 -1.36 12.80
CA PHE A 54 -4.12 -0.51 13.67
C PHE A 54 -3.29 0.68 14.13
N ASP A 55 -3.11 1.66 13.25
CA ASP A 55 -2.43 2.90 13.64
C ASP A 55 -3.16 3.60 14.79
N VAL A 56 -2.52 4.60 15.42
CA VAL A 56 -3.07 5.37 16.54
C VAL A 56 -4.48 5.87 16.24
N THR A 57 -4.71 6.38 15.02
CA THR A 57 -6.05 6.80 14.58
C THR A 57 -7.06 5.64 14.58
N GLN A 58 -6.69 4.46 14.12
CA GLN A 58 -7.59 3.30 14.08
C GLN A 58 -7.91 2.76 15.48
N SER A 59 -7.05 3.06 16.45
CA SER A 59 -7.17 2.64 17.85
C SER A 59 -8.08 3.57 18.69
N ASP A 60 -8.48 4.73 18.16
CA ASP A 60 -9.47 5.62 18.78
C ASP A 60 -10.86 4.95 18.76
N GLU A 61 -11.51 4.87 19.92
CA GLU A 61 -12.82 4.22 20.10
C GLU A 61 -13.95 4.88 19.28
N ASN A 62 -13.79 6.16 18.91
CA ASN A 62 -14.75 6.88 18.09
C ASN A 62 -14.65 6.51 16.60
N ILE A 63 -13.57 5.86 16.18
CA ILE A 63 -13.39 5.45 14.79
C ILE A 63 -14.11 4.12 14.55
N THR A 64 -15.19 4.20 13.78
CA THR A 64 -16.06 3.06 13.44
C THR A 64 -15.81 2.47 12.05
N TYR A 65 -14.92 3.08 11.27
CA TYR A 65 -14.55 2.65 9.92
C TYR A 65 -13.08 2.18 9.87
N ILE A 66 -12.72 1.50 8.78
CA ILE A 66 -11.35 1.06 8.53
C ILE A 66 -10.62 2.19 7.78
N ILE A 67 -9.53 2.70 8.35
CA ILE A 67 -8.74 3.79 7.78
C ILE A 67 -7.92 3.31 6.57
N LEU A 68 -7.52 4.24 5.69
CA LEU A 68 -6.75 3.93 4.50
C LEU A 68 -5.48 3.12 4.79
N LYS A 69 -4.70 3.53 5.79
CA LYS A 69 -3.45 2.85 6.17
C LYS A 69 -3.68 1.36 6.43
N SER A 70 -4.63 1.04 7.31
CA SER A 70 -5.05 -0.32 7.64
C SER A 70 -5.47 -1.11 6.41
N ARG A 71 -6.26 -0.50 5.51
CA ARG A 71 -6.67 -1.15 4.25
C ARG A 71 -5.48 -1.45 3.34
N LEU A 72 -4.54 -0.52 3.20
CA LEU A 72 -3.36 -0.72 2.37
C LEU A 72 -2.41 -1.76 2.98
N VAL A 73 -2.25 -1.77 4.30
CA VAL A 73 -1.48 -2.80 5.01
C VAL A 73 -2.07 -4.18 4.77
N ASP A 74 -3.39 -4.35 4.87
CA ASP A 74 -4.05 -5.63 4.58
C ASP A 74 -3.89 -6.03 3.11
N LEU A 75 -4.05 -5.10 2.16
CA LEU A 75 -3.86 -5.41 0.73
C LEU A 75 -2.41 -5.74 0.36
N MET A 76 -1.43 -5.19 1.08
CA MET A 76 -0.01 -5.40 0.78
C MET A 76 0.62 -6.52 1.62
N ASN A 77 -0.05 -6.98 2.67
CA ASN A 77 0.35 -8.15 3.46
C ASN A 77 -0.45 -9.37 3.02
N ASP A 78 0.17 -10.22 2.21
CA ASP A 78 -0.31 -11.55 1.82
C ASP A 78 0.81 -12.24 1.03
N ASP A 79 0.50 -13.29 0.26
CA ASP A 79 1.37 -13.90 -0.77
C ASP A 79 2.04 -12.88 -1.71
N PHE A 80 1.48 -11.67 -1.81
CA PHE A 80 1.97 -10.60 -2.65
C PHE A 80 3.13 -9.79 -2.04
N ARG A 81 3.35 -9.85 -0.72
CA ARG A 81 4.38 -9.06 -0.03
C ARG A 81 5.78 -9.37 -0.53
N THR A 82 6.15 -10.65 -0.58
CA THR A 82 7.50 -11.08 -0.98
C THR A 82 7.80 -10.72 -2.44
N PRO A 83 6.90 -10.95 -3.41
CA PRO A 83 7.13 -10.58 -4.81
C PRO A 83 7.29 -9.09 -5.11
N ILE A 84 6.74 -8.19 -4.29
CA ILE A 84 6.87 -6.72 -4.49
C ILE A 84 7.99 -6.09 -3.67
N THR A 85 8.63 -6.83 -2.78
CA THR A 85 9.78 -6.33 -2.03
C THR A 85 11.04 -6.56 -2.87
N PRO A 86 11.97 -5.60 -2.98
CA PRO A 86 11.98 -4.28 -2.32
C PRO A 86 11.13 -3.22 -3.02
N VAL A 87 10.73 -2.21 -2.24
CA VAL A 87 10.17 -0.95 -2.74
C VAL A 87 11.12 0.21 -2.44
N TYR A 88 10.99 1.31 -3.18
CA TYR A 88 11.95 2.41 -3.16
C TYR A 88 11.31 3.77 -2.93
N THR A 89 12.11 4.68 -2.38
CA THR A 89 11.88 6.14 -2.39
C THR A 89 13.23 6.86 -2.30
N ASN A 90 13.37 7.99 -2.97
CA ASN A 90 14.58 8.80 -2.99
C ASN A 90 15.84 7.95 -3.28
N GLY A 91 15.74 7.01 -4.24
CA GLY A 91 16.83 6.10 -4.62
C GLY A 91 17.17 5.01 -3.59
N LYS A 92 16.46 4.92 -2.46
CA LYS A 92 16.75 3.98 -1.36
C LYS A 92 15.68 2.91 -1.24
N ILE A 93 16.11 1.70 -0.90
CA ILE A 93 15.19 0.62 -0.47
C ILE A 93 14.58 1.03 0.87
N ILE A 94 13.27 0.87 1.00
CA ILE A 94 12.55 1.09 2.26
C ILE A 94 11.68 -0.10 2.62
N GLU A 95 11.31 -0.19 3.89
CA GLU A 95 10.37 -1.19 4.36
C GLU A 95 8.97 -0.93 3.78
N LEU A 96 8.20 -2.00 3.58
CA LEU A 96 6.86 -1.92 3.00
C LEU A 96 5.92 -1.02 3.81
N TYR A 97 6.02 -1.05 5.14
CA TYR A 97 5.17 -0.23 6.00
C TYR A 97 5.53 1.26 5.92
N ASP A 98 6.81 1.59 5.73
CA ASP A 98 7.25 2.98 5.50
C ASP A 98 6.76 3.48 4.14
N PHE A 99 6.75 2.60 3.13
CA PHE A 99 6.17 2.91 1.84
C PHE A 99 4.67 3.22 1.95
N ILE A 100 3.91 2.40 2.69
CA ILE A 100 2.48 2.63 2.92
C ILE A 100 2.24 3.93 3.68
N GLU A 101 3.04 4.23 4.70
CA GLU A 101 2.96 5.50 5.43
C GLU A 101 3.13 6.68 4.47
N LYS A 102 4.12 6.60 3.57
CA LYS A 102 4.36 7.62 2.56
C LYS A 102 3.20 7.74 1.56
N VAL A 103 2.54 6.65 1.20
CA VAL A 103 1.31 6.66 0.38
C VAL A 103 0.19 7.44 1.09
N VAL A 104 -0.03 7.17 2.37
CA VAL A 104 -1.06 7.85 3.17
C VAL A 104 -0.75 9.34 3.29
N ASP A 105 0.49 9.70 3.60
CA ASP A 105 0.94 11.09 3.72
C ASP A 105 0.81 11.85 2.40
N THR A 106 1.16 11.20 1.28
CA THR A 106 1.00 11.77 -0.06
C THR A 106 -0.47 12.01 -0.38
N ARG A 107 -1.39 11.08 -0.06
CA ARG A 107 -2.83 11.31 -0.26
C ARG A 107 -3.29 12.49 0.58
N HIS A 108 -2.94 12.52 1.86
CA HIS A 108 -3.33 13.60 2.77
C HIS A 108 -2.86 14.98 2.27
N TYR A 109 -1.63 15.07 1.76
CA TYR A 109 -1.11 16.29 1.15
C TYR A 109 -1.96 16.74 -0.05
N TYR A 110 -2.23 15.85 -1.01
CA TYR A 110 -2.95 16.25 -2.23
C TYR A 110 -4.48 16.40 -2.05
N THR A 111 -5.07 15.93 -0.95
CA THR A 111 -6.51 16.17 -0.64
C THR A 111 -6.76 17.34 0.29
N HIS A 112 -5.83 17.63 1.21
CA HIS A 112 -6.02 18.66 2.25
C HIS A 112 -4.99 19.79 2.20
N TYR A 113 -4.00 19.74 1.30
CA TYR A 113 -2.91 20.72 1.17
C TYR A 113 -2.20 21.02 2.49
N GLY A 114 -2.06 20.01 3.35
CA GLY A 114 -1.36 20.15 4.62
C GLY A 114 0.13 20.40 4.38
N LYS A 115 0.61 21.64 4.52
CA LYS A 115 2.02 22.02 4.30
C LYS A 115 3.03 21.12 5.02
N ALA A 116 2.70 20.66 6.22
CA ALA A 116 3.54 19.73 6.99
C ALA A 116 3.75 18.34 6.33
N LYS A 117 2.92 17.98 5.34
CA LYS A 117 3.00 16.71 4.61
C LYS A 117 3.59 16.88 3.20
N GLU A 118 3.86 18.11 2.77
CA GLU A 118 4.45 18.39 1.46
C GLU A 118 5.85 17.75 1.31
N GLU A 119 6.68 17.83 2.34
CA GLU A 119 8.02 17.22 2.33
C GLU A 119 7.97 15.69 2.40
N LYS A 120 6.90 15.14 2.98
CA LYS A 120 6.69 13.70 3.12
C LYS A 120 6.03 13.07 1.89
N ALA A 121 5.41 13.88 1.04
CA ALA A 121 4.73 13.40 -0.16
C ALA A 121 5.71 12.90 -1.22
N PHE A 122 5.30 11.91 -2.02
CA PHE A 122 6.03 11.52 -3.23
C PHE A 122 6.07 12.68 -4.24
N LYS A 123 7.22 12.84 -4.92
CA LYS A 123 7.47 13.87 -5.93
C LYS A 123 8.26 13.30 -7.09
N GLY A 124 8.12 13.89 -8.29
CA GLY A 124 8.88 13.50 -9.47
C GLY A 124 8.83 12.00 -9.74
N ILE A 125 10.00 11.38 -9.94
CA ILE A 125 10.12 9.96 -10.25
C ILE A 125 9.58 9.03 -9.16
N ASP A 126 9.66 9.44 -7.89
CA ASP A 126 9.10 8.66 -6.78
C ASP A 126 7.59 8.53 -6.89
N MET A 127 6.91 9.58 -7.38
CA MET A 127 5.48 9.53 -7.59
C MET A 127 5.11 8.62 -8.76
N GLU A 128 5.86 8.66 -9.86
CA GLU A 128 5.67 7.73 -10.99
C GLU A 128 5.85 6.28 -10.55
N TYR A 129 6.91 6.01 -9.78
CA TYR A 129 7.18 4.70 -9.22
C TYR A 129 6.06 4.23 -8.28
N ALA A 130 5.65 5.08 -7.34
CA ALA A 130 4.59 4.75 -6.39
C ALA A 130 3.28 4.42 -7.09
N ILE A 131 2.88 5.18 -8.11
CA ILE A 131 1.70 4.88 -8.93
C ILE A 131 1.80 3.48 -9.53
N MET A 132 2.93 3.13 -10.12
CA MET A 132 3.12 1.82 -10.76
C MET A 132 3.12 0.67 -9.76
N VAL A 133 3.71 0.85 -8.57
CA VAL A 133 3.63 -0.14 -7.47
C VAL A 133 2.18 -0.34 -7.04
N LEU A 134 1.43 0.74 -6.81
CA LEU A 134 0.01 0.68 -6.42
C LEU A 134 -0.87 0.04 -7.50
N MET A 135 -0.58 0.31 -8.78
CA MET A 135 -1.22 -0.35 -9.91
C MET A 135 -0.96 -1.86 -9.91
N HIS A 136 0.29 -2.28 -9.66
CA HIS A 136 0.63 -3.70 -9.58
C HIS A 136 -0.07 -4.40 -8.42
N ILE A 137 -0.21 -3.73 -7.26
CA ILE A 137 -0.99 -4.25 -6.13
C ILE A 137 -2.46 -4.43 -6.54
N PHE A 138 -3.06 -3.41 -7.14
CA PHE A 138 -4.44 -3.48 -7.60
C PHE A 138 -4.65 -4.59 -8.63
N GLU A 139 -3.73 -4.72 -9.59
CA GLU A 139 -3.80 -5.77 -10.61
C GLU A 139 -3.65 -7.17 -10.03
N TYR A 140 -2.75 -7.38 -9.06
CA TYR A 140 -2.64 -8.67 -8.37
C TYR A 140 -3.98 -9.10 -7.80
N HIS A 141 -4.58 -8.21 -7.02
CA HIS A 141 -5.86 -8.43 -6.37
C HIS A 141 -6.95 -8.76 -7.40
N LEU A 142 -7.02 -8.00 -8.49
CA LEU A 142 -7.96 -8.30 -9.59
C LEU A 142 -7.72 -9.68 -10.22
N LEU A 143 -6.46 -10.08 -10.45
CA LEU A 143 -6.13 -11.40 -10.99
C LEU A 143 -6.58 -12.53 -10.05
N ILE A 144 -6.44 -12.34 -8.73
CA ILE A 144 -6.90 -13.32 -7.74
C ILE A 144 -8.42 -13.45 -7.78
N GLU A 145 -9.15 -12.33 -7.79
CA GLU A 145 -10.62 -12.34 -7.86
C GLU A 145 -11.15 -12.98 -9.16
N LEU A 146 -10.40 -12.87 -10.26
CA LEU A 146 -10.71 -13.54 -11.54
C LEU A 146 -10.32 -15.03 -11.57
N GLY A 147 -9.79 -15.59 -10.48
CA GLY A 147 -9.35 -16.99 -10.42
C GLY A 147 -8.08 -17.28 -11.23
N LEU A 148 -7.30 -16.24 -11.58
CA LEU A 148 -6.14 -16.35 -12.47
C LEU A 148 -4.83 -16.67 -11.74
N ARG A 149 -4.89 -16.98 -10.43
CA ARG A 149 -3.70 -17.25 -9.58
C ARG A 149 -2.74 -18.27 -10.20
N ASN A 150 -3.27 -19.35 -10.77
CA ASN A 150 -2.49 -20.48 -11.28
C ASN A 150 -2.28 -20.47 -12.80
N THR A 151 -2.54 -19.35 -13.48
CA THR A 151 -2.52 -19.24 -14.96
C THR A 151 -1.22 -18.65 -15.53
N GLY A 152 -0.26 -18.32 -14.65
CA GLY A 152 0.96 -17.59 -15.02
C GLY A 152 0.78 -16.08 -15.14
N ALA A 153 -0.47 -15.56 -15.11
CA ALA A 153 -0.74 -14.11 -15.13
C ALA A 153 -0.07 -13.39 -13.96
N VAL A 154 -0.14 -13.96 -12.75
CA VAL A 154 0.52 -13.44 -11.56
C VAL A 154 2.06 -13.42 -11.73
N GLY A 155 2.64 -14.45 -12.36
CA GLY A 155 4.07 -14.47 -12.67
C GLY A 155 4.50 -13.33 -13.60
N LYS A 156 3.71 -13.06 -14.65
CA LYS A 156 3.95 -11.92 -15.57
C LYS A 156 3.87 -10.58 -14.85
N LEU A 157 2.94 -10.43 -13.90
CA LEU A 157 2.86 -9.25 -13.06
C LEU A 157 4.13 -9.06 -12.22
N TYR A 158 4.63 -10.13 -11.60
CA TYR A 158 5.89 -10.09 -10.86
C TYR A 158 7.07 -9.70 -11.74
N ASP A 159 7.13 -10.21 -12.97
CA ASP A 159 8.18 -9.84 -13.94
C ASP A 159 8.14 -8.35 -14.30
N ARG A 160 6.94 -7.79 -14.47
CA ARG A 160 6.77 -6.34 -14.70
C ARG A 160 7.19 -5.53 -13.48
N HIS A 161 6.88 -5.99 -12.27
CA HIS A 161 7.32 -5.34 -11.04
C HIS A 161 8.86 -5.34 -10.93
N ARG A 162 9.54 -6.46 -11.22
CA ARG A 162 11.01 -6.51 -11.24
C ARG A 162 11.61 -5.54 -12.26
N LYS A 163 11.01 -5.42 -13.45
CA LYS A 163 11.42 -4.44 -14.47
C LYS A 163 11.21 -3.00 -14.03
N LEU A 164 10.13 -2.71 -13.30
CA LEU A 164 9.88 -1.40 -12.70
C LEU A 164 10.98 -1.03 -11.69
N ASN A 165 11.38 -1.97 -10.83
CA ASN A 165 12.45 -1.73 -9.86
C ASN A 165 13.78 -1.42 -10.56
N TYR A 166 14.11 -2.18 -11.61
CA TYR A 166 15.28 -1.88 -12.43
C TYR A 166 15.17 -0.51 -13.12
N TRP A 167 14.02 -0.18 -13.70
CA TRP A 167 13.79 1.12 -14.34
C TRP A 167 13.99 2.30 -13.38
N TYR A 168 13.53 2.16 -12.14
CA TYR A 168 13.64 3.18 -11.11
C TYR A 168 15.10 3.40 -10.71
N THR A 169 15.84 2.32 -10.40
CA THR A 169 17.25 2.42 -9.99
C THR A 169 18.13 3.06 -11.07
N GLN A 170 17.87 2.77 -12.35
CA GLN A 170 18.62 3.38 -13.45
C GLN A 170 18.39 4.88 -13.64
N ARG A 171 17.29 5.42 -13.12
CA ARG A 171 16.94 6.84 -13.26
C ARG A 171 17.29 7.64 -12.03
N CYS A 172 17.05 7.10 -10.83
CA CYS A 172 17.46 7.77 -9.60
C CYS A 172 18.98 7.95 -9.50
N CYS A 173 19.79 7.02 -10.05
CA CYS A 173 21.24 7.16 -10.05
C CYS A 173 21.78 8.18 -11.08
N LYS A 174 20.93 8.77 -11.93
CA LYS A 174 21.35 9.77 -12.93
C LYS A 174 21.16 11.21 -12.49
N ASP A 175 20.44 11.44 -11.39
CA ASP A 175 20.19 12.78 -10.84
C ASP A 175 21.32 13.23 -9.86
N ASP A 176 22.36 12.39 -9.68
CA ASP A 176 23.54 12.64 -8.84
C ASP A 176 24.82 13.02 -9.64
N GLU A 177 24.73 13.18 -10.97
CA GLU A 177 25.80 13.69 -11.87
C GLU A 177 25.46 15.08 -12.44
#